data_AF-A0A850GGI5-F1
#
_entry.id   AF-A0A850GGI5-F1
#
_cell.length_a   1.000
_cell.length_b   1.000
_cell.length_c   1.000
_cell.angle_alpha   90.00
_cell.angle_beta   90.00
_cell.angle_gamma   90.00
#
_symmetry.space_group_name_H-M   'P 1'
#
loop_
_entity.id
_entity.type
_entity.pdbx_description
1 polymer ?
#
loop_
_entity_poly.entity_id
_entity_poly.type
_entity_poly.pdbx_seq_one_letter_code
_entity_poly.pdbx_strand_id
1 'polypeptide(L)'
;MRSTQQWLDAYGESHQNPTNKTIHWICIPSIIVSLLGLLAAIPGPFEGVWLSWATAFLAFAVFYYAMLSIPLAIGMAAFGMIVLTIVNFMAGLSTPLWASSLTIFVVAWIVQFIGHKIEGKKPSFFEDLQFLLIGPMWLLAALYRRAGIMY
;
A
#
# COMPACT_ATOMS: atom_id res chain seq x y z
N MET A 1 20.56 6.56 -9.22
CA MET A 1 19.30 6.04 -8.63
C MET A 1 18.89 6.98 -7.51
N ARG A 2 17.59 7.27 -7.34
CA ARG A 2 17.12 8.08 -6.20
C ARG A 2 17.34 7.30 -4.91
N SER A 3 17.83 7.96 -3.86
CA SER A 3 17.88 7.38 -2.52
C SER A 3 16.48 7.27 -1.93
N THR A 4 16.34 6.46 -0.86
CA THR A 4 15.09 6.35 -0.09
C THR A 4 14.55 7.71 0.32
N GLN A 5 15.41 8.57 0.87
CA GLN A 5 15.00 9.91 1.30
C GLN A 5 14.53 10.78 0.12
N GLN A 6 15.22 10.72 -1.02
CA GLN A 6 14.81 11.45 -2.23
C GLN A 6 13.42 11.01 -2.75
N TRP A 7 13.11 9.71 -2.68
CA TRP A 7 11.77 9.22 -3.01
C TRP A 7 10.70 9.71 -2.03
N LEU A 8 11.00 9.65 -0.73
CA LEU A 8 10.10 10.08 0.33
C LEU A 8 9.82 11.59 0.27
N ASP A 9 10.84 12.40 -0.01
CA ASP A 9 10.71 13.84 -0.16
C ASP A 9 9.88 14.19 -1.39
N ALA A 10 10.19 13.58 -2.55
CA ALA A 10 9.43 13.79 -3.78
C ALA A 10 7.95 13.39 -3.63
N TYR A 11 7.64 12.31 -2.91
CA TYR A 11 6.26 11.95 -2.61
C TYR A 11 5.61 12.97 -1.66
N GLY A 12 6.35 13.47 -0.67
CA GLY A 12 5.87 14.48 0.28
C GLY A 12 5.53 15.82 -0.37
N GLU A 13 6.18 16.22 -1.46
CA GLU A 13 5.91 17.48 -2.16
C GLU A 13 4.44 17.64 -2.58
N SER A 14 3.78 16.55 -2.96
CA SER A 14 2.37 16.53 -3.35
C SER A 14 1.40 16.20 -2.22
N HIS A 15 1.88 16.13 -0.98
CA HIS A 15 1.09 15.81 0.21
C HIS A 15 1.49 16.75 1.34
N GLN A 16 0.98 17.99 1.34
CA GLN A 16 1.22 18.98 2.38
C GLN A 16 -0.04 19.22 3.23
N ASN A 17 -1.23 19.21 2.63
CA ASN A 17 -2.49 19.46 3.30
C ASN A 17 -2.79 18.37 4.36
N PRO A 18 -3.04 18.73 5.64
CA PRO A 18 -3.35 17.77 6.70
C PRO A 18 -4.56 16.87 6.41
N THR A 19 -5.60 17.38 5.76
CA THR A 19 -6.79 16.60 5.39
C THR A 19 -6.42 15.54 4.35
N ASN A 20 -5.68 15.93 3.31
CA ASN A 20 -5.21 15.01 2.28
C ASN A 20 -4.30 13.92 2.88
N LYS A 21 -3.38 14.30 3.78
CA LYS A 21 -2.55 13.34 4.52
C LYS A 21 -3.39 12.34 5.31
N THR A 22 -4.38 12.80 6.07
CA THR A 22 -5.26 11.91 6.86
C THR A 22 -6.04 10.95 5.96
N ILE A 23 -6.54 11.43 4.82
CA ILE A 23 -7.19 10.58 3.81
C ILE A 23 -6.21 9.50 3.35
N HIS A 24 -4.97 9.85 3.00
CA HIS A 24 -3.96 8.88 2.59
C HIS A 24 -3.62 7.85 3.68
N TRP A 25 -3.55 8.27 4.95
CA TRP A 25 -3.35 7.37 6.09
C TRP A 25 -4.43 6.30 6.22
N ILE A 26 -5.64 6.56 5.75
CA ILE A 26 -6.77 5.61 5.78
C ILE A 26 -6.85 4.83 4.46
N CYS A 27 -6.77 5.53 3.34
CA CYS A 27 -6.97 4.98 2.01
C CYS A 27 -5.83 4.07 1.57
N ILE A 28 -4.55 4.43 1.82
CA ILE A 28 -3.42 3.59 1.39
C ILE A 28 -3.47 2.19 2.02
N PRO A 29 -3.61 2.03 3.35
CA PRO A 29 -3.78 0.69 3.93
C PRO A 29 -4.99 -0.07 3.36
N SER A 30 -6.12 0.63 3.18
CA SER A 30 -7.35 0.03 2.60
C SER A 30 -7.14 -0.43 1.16
N ILE A 31 -6.39 0.33 0.37
CA ILE A 31 -6.02 0.00 -1.01
C ILE A 31 -5.08 -1.20 -1.04
N ILE A 32 -4.13 -1.31 -0.11
CA ILE A 32 -3.23 -2.47 -0.04
C ILE A 32 -4.01 -3.74 0.33
N VAL A 33 -4.89 -3.67 1.33
CA VAL A 33 -5.78 -4.80 1.69
C VAL A 33 -6.60 -5.25 0.50
N SER A 34 -7.27 -4.33 -0.18
CA SER A 34 -8.11 -4.66 -1.32
C SER A 34 -7.32 -5.09 -2.55
N LEU A 35 -6.15 -4.51 -2.83
CA LEU A 35 -5.28 -4.94 -3.93
C LEU A 35 -4.80 -6.38 -3.70
N LEU A 36 -4.30 -6.69 -2.50
CA LEU A 36 -3.89 -8.06 -2.18
C LEU A 36 -5.08 -9.02 -2.19
N GLY A 37 -6.27 -8.59 -1.76
CA GLY A 37 -7.49 -9.40 -1.87
C GLY A 37 -7.91 -9.68 -3.31
N LEU A 38 -7.83 -8.69 -4.20
CA LEU A 38 -8.09 -8.87 -5.63
C LEU A 38 -7.08 -9.82 -6.27
N LEU A 39 -5.78 -9.67 -5.96
CA LEU A 39 -4.74 -10.56 -6.47
C LEU A 39 -4.91 -11.99 -5.94
N ALA A 40 -5.27 -12.15 -4.66
CA ALA A 40 -5.52 -13.47 -4.07
C ALA A 40 -6.76 -14.18 -4.66
N ALA A 41 -7.72 -13.41 -5.19
CA ALA A 41 -8.90 -13.97 -5.84
C ALA A 41 -8.66 -14.43 -7.29
N ILE A 42 -7.51 -14.09 -7.90
CA ILE A 42 -7.15 -14.56 -9.24
C ILE A 42 -6.76 -16.05 -9.14
N PRO A 43 -7.36 -16.95 -9.95
CA PRO A 43 -6.98 -18.35 -9.97
C PRO A 43 -5.48 -18.53 -10.22
N GLY A 44 -4.85 -19.39 -9.42
CA GLY A 44 -3.42 -19.65 -9.47
C GLY A 44 -3.12 -21.15 -9.43
N PRO A 45 -1.83 -21.53 -9.53
CA PRO A 45 -1.41 -22.92 -9.47
C PRO A 45 -1.54 -23.56 -8.08
N PHE A 46 -1.74 -22.75 -7.04
CA PHE A 46 -1.91 -23.20 -5.65
C PHE A 46 -3.21 -22.63 -5.08
N GLU A 47 -3.77 -23.35 -4.11
CA GLU A 47 -4.97 -22.92 -3.39
C GLU A 47 -4.62 -22.09 -2.14
N GLY A 48 -5.49 -21.13 -1.82
CA GLY A 48 -5.41 -20.32 -0.62
C GLY A 48 -4.60 -19.02 -0.76
N VAL A 49 -4.84 -18.09 0.16
CA VAL A 49 -4.27 -16.74 0.12
C VAL A 49 -2.74 -16.75 0.28
N TRP A 50 -2.20 -17.65 1.10
CA TRP A 50 -0.79 -17.69 1.46
C TRP A 50 0.14 -18.06 0.29
N LEU A 51 -0.36 -18.77 -0.72
CA LEU A 51 0.39 -19.15 -1.92
C LEU A 51 -0.27 -18.60 -3.20
N SER A 52 -0.72 -17.34 -3.15
CA SER A 52 -1.41 -16.67 -4.25
C SER A 52 -0.57 -15.58 -4.93
N TRP A 53 -1.11 -14.97 -5.99
CA TRP A 53 -0.53 -13.78 -6.62
C TRP A 53 -0.34 -12.60 -5.64
N ALA A 54 -1.12 -12.54 -4.56
CA ALA A 54 -0.95 -11.54 -3.51
C ALA A 54 0.38 -11.71 -2.76
N THR A 55 0.73 -12.94 -2.40
CA THR A 55 2.02 -13.23 -1.75
C THR A 55 3.19 -12.96 -2.69
N ALA A 56 3.06 -13.32 -3.97
CA ALA A 56 4.07 -13.02 -4.98
C ALA A 56 4.30 -11.51 -5.14
N PHE A 57 3.22 -10.72 -5.20
CA PHE A 57 3.30 -9.26 -5.27
C PHE A 57 3.89 -8.65 -3.99
N LEU A 58 3.50 -9.15 -2.81
CA LEU A 58 4.07 -8.71 -1.54
C LEU A 58 5.58 -9.02 -1.48
N ALA A 59 6.01 -10.20 -1.90
CA ALA A 59 7.42 -10.58 -1.96
C ALA A 59 8.21 -9.64 -2.89
N PHE A 60 7.64 -9.30 -4.06
CA PHE A 60 8.21 -8.29 -4.95
C PHE A 60 8.32 -6.91 -4.28
N ALA A 61 7.28 -6.44 -3.60
CA ALA A 61 7.30 -5.15 -2.91
C ALA A 61 8.34 -5.13 -1.78
N VAL A 62 8.45 -6.20 -0.98
CA VAL A 62 9.47 -6.35 0.06
C VAL A 62 10.87 -6.36 -0.54
N PHE A 63 11.08 -7.05 -1.66
CA PHE A 63 12.35 -7.04 -2.38
C PHE A 63 12.71 -5.63 -2.88
N TYR A 64 11.76 -4.92 -3.50
CA TYR A 64 11.95 -3.52 -3.91
C TYR A 64 12.32 -2.63 -2.73
N TYR A 65 11.67 -2.82 -1.57
CA TYR A 65 11.99 -2.05 -0.36
C TYR A 65 13.37 -2.41 0.15
N ALA A 66 13.79 -3.69 0.09
CA ALA A 66 15.11 -4.12 0.53
C ALA A 66 16.23 -3.49 -0.32
N MET A 67 15.97 -3.19 -1.59
CA MET A 67 16.90 -2.44 -2.44
C MET A 67 17.04 -0.96 -2.04
N LEU A 68 16.07 -0.41 -1.29
CA LEU A 68 16.06 0.99 -0.86
C LEU A 68 16.47 1.13 0.62
N SER A 69 15.89 0.33 1.51
CA SER A 69 16.09 0.34 2.95
C SER A 69 15.65 -0.98 3.59
N ILE A 70 16.60 -1.72 4.16
CA ILE A 70 16.33 -2.99 4.86
C ILE A 70 15.35 -2.80 6.04
N PRO A 71 15.47 -1.77 6.90
CA PRO A 71 14.49 -1.54 7.97
C PRO A 71 13.06 -1.34 7.47
N LEU A 72 12.85 -0.60 6.37
CA LEU A 72 11.52 -0.43 5.77
C LEU A 72 11.03 -1.71 5.11
N ALA A 73 11.91 -2.52 4.54
CA ALA A 73 11.54 -3.82 3.98
C ALA A 73 10.99 -4.77 5.06
N ILE A 74 11.63 -4.80 6.24
CA ILE A 74 11.15 -5.58 7.40
C ILE A 74 9.77 -5.08 7.83
N GLY A 75 9.56 -3.76 7.92
CA GLY A 75 8.28 -3.20 8.28
C GLY A 75 7.19 -3.50 7.25
N MET A 76 7.52 -3.47 5.96
CA MET A 76 6.60 -3.84 4.88
C MET A 76 6.27 -5.33 4.89
N ALA A 77 7.22 -6.20 5.21
CA ALA A 77 6.97 -7.63 5.38
C ALA A 77 6.01 -7.88 6.56
N ALA A 78 6.25 -7.25 7.71
CA ALA A 78 5.38 -7.37 8.89
C ALA A 78 3.97 -6.83 8.61
N PHE A 79 3.87 -5.64 8.00
CA PHE A 79 2.59 -5.08 7.59
C PHE A 79 1.87 -5.96 6.57
N GLY A 80 2.59 -6.48 5.58
CA GLY A 80 2.06 -7.40 4.57
C GLY A 80 1.51 -8.69 5.17
N MET A 81 2.15 -9.25 6.20
CA MET A 81 1.64 -10.43 6.91
C MET A 81 0.31 -10.15 7.62
N ILE A 82 0.16 -8.97 8.21
CA ILE A 82 -1.11 -8.52 8.81
C ILE A 82 -2.17 -8.41 7.71
N VAL A 83 -1.83 -7.80 6.58
CA VAL A 83 -2.77 -7.66 5.45
C VAL A 83 -3.18 -9.03 4.89
N LEU A 84 -2.24 -9.96 4.66
CA LEU A 84 -2.56 -11.30 4.18
C LEU A 84 -3.46 -12.07 5.15
N THR A 85 -3.28 -11.86 6.46
CA THR A 85 -4.18 -12.43 7.48
C THR A 85 -5.60 -11.86 7.35
N ILE A 86 -5.74 -10.54 7.15
CA ILE A 86 -7.03 -9.88 6.91
C ILE A 86 -7.68 -10.42 5.62
N VAL A 87 -6.91 -10.53 4.54
CA VAL A 87 -7.40 -11.06 3.25
C VAL A 87 -7.83 -12.51 3.40
N ASN A 88 -7.07 -13.33 4.12
CA ASN A 88 -7.44 -14.73 4.40
C ASN A 88 -8.74 -14.83 5.23
N PHE A 89 -8.93 -13.94 6.21
CA PHE A 89 -10.19 -13.84 6.94
C PHE A 89 -11.36 -13.44 6.00
N MET A 90 -11.16 -12.42 5.15
CA MET A 90 -12.16 -11.98 4.17
C MET A 90 -12.56 -13.10 3.20
N ALA A 91 -11.61 -13.97 2.82
CA ALA A 91 -11.86 -15.11 1.94
C ALA A 91 -12.82 -16.15 2.55
N GLY A 92 -12.95 -16.19 3.88
CA GLY A 92 -13.88 -17.08 4.60
C GLY A 92 -15.27 -16.48 4.84
N LEU A 93 -15.52 -15.24 4.41
CA LEU A 93 -16.83 -14.59 4.55
C LEU A 93 -17.81 -15.06 3.48
N SER A 94 -19.12 -14.83 3.70
CA SER A 94 -20.18 -15.15 2.73
C SER A 94 -20.12 -14.31 1.45
N THR A 95 -19.51 -13.13 1.51
CA THR A 95 -19.31 -12.27 0.34
C THR A 95 -18.03 -12.68 -0.38
N PRO A 96 -18.07 -12.94 -1.71
CA PRO A 96 -16.87 -13.32 -2.46
C PRO A 96 -15.71 -12.34 -2.28
N LEU A 97 -14.50 -12.85 -2.09
CA LEU A 97 -13.30 -12.05 -1.83
C LEU A 97 -13.07 -10.96 -2.89
N TRP A 98 -13.26 -11.29 -4.17
CA TRP A 98 -13.09 -10.33 -5.25
C TRP A 98 -14.09 -9.17 -5.15
N ALA A 99 -15.33 -9.43 -4.73
CA ALA A 99 -16.41 -8.44 -4.69
C ALA A 99 -16.21 -7.48 -3.51
N SER A 100 -15.89 -8.01 -2.33
CA SER A 100 -15.57 -7.20 -1.16
C SER A 100 -14.30 -6.36 -1.39
N SER A 101 -13.26 -6.97 -1.96
CA SER A 101 -12.00 -6.28 -2.29
C SER A 101 -12.20 -5.19 -3.35
N LEU A 102 -12.91 -5.47 -4.44
CA LEU A 102 -13.19 -4.49 -5.49
C LEU A 102 -13.96 -3.28 -4.93
N THR A 103 -14.94 -3.54 -4.07
CA THR A 103 -15.73 -2.47 -3.42
C THR A 103 -14.83 -1.56 -2.59
N ILE A 104 -14.00 -2.14 -1.72
CA ILE A 104 -13.04 -1.37 -0.90
C ILE A 104 -12.07 -0.60 -1.78
N PHE A 105 -11.54 -1.23 -2.83
CA PHE A 105 -10.58 -0.63 -3.75
C PHE A 105 -11.16 0.62 -4.42
N VAL A 106 -12.35 0.50 -5.03
CA VAL A 106 -13.02 1.61 -5.72
C VAL A 106 -13.35 2.74 -4.75
N VAL A 107 -13.94 2.43 -3.59
CA VAL A 107 -14.30 3.46 -2.59
C VAL A 107 -13.06 4.18 -2.09
N ALA A 108 -12.00 3.44 -1.71
CA ALA A 108 -10.78 4.03 -1.18
C ALA A 108 -10.09 4.92 -2.23
N TRP A 109 -10.08 4.52 -3.50
CA TRP A 109 -9.54 5.36 -4.57
C TRP A 109 -10.37 6.63 -4.81
N ILE A 110 -11.70 6.55 -4.80
CA ILE A 110 -12.57 7.74 -4.93
C ILE A 110 -12.25 8.74 -3.82
N VAL A 111 -12.17 8.28 -2.56
CA VAL A 111 -11.84 9.13 -1.41
C VAL A 111 -10.42 9.69 -1.54
N GLN A 112 -9.45 8.88 -1.99
CA GLN A 112 -8.06 9.33 -2.20
C GLN A 112 -7.96 10.41 -3.29
N PHE A 113 -8.75 10.30 -4.37
CA PHE A 113 -8.85 11.35 -5.40
C PHE A 113 -9.50 12.63 -4.87
N ILE A 114 -10.49 12.53 -3.98
CA ILE A 114 -11.04 13.69 -3.28
C ILE A 114 -9.95 14.37 -2.44
N GLY A 115 -9.12 13.60 -1.74
CA GLY A 115 -7.95 14.12 -1.02
C GLY A 115 -7.02 14.93 -1.92
N HIS A 116 -6.66 14.40 -3.09
CA HIS A 116 -5.84 15.13 -4.07
C HIS A 116 -6.52 16.37 -4.65
N LYS A 117 -7.85 16.33 -4.84
CA LYS A 117 -8.61 17.53 -5.23
C LYS A 117 -8.51 18.63 -4.17
N ILE A 118 -8.54 18.27 -2.88
CA ILE A 118 -8.36 19.21 -1.76
C ILE A 118 -6.92 19.74 -1.71
N GLU A 119 -5.92 18.89 -2.00
CA GLU A 119 -4.52 19.30 -2.08
C GLU A 119 -4.26 20.27 -3.26
N GLY A 120 -5.01 20.16 -4.35
CA GLY A 120 -4.79 20.94 -5.58
C GLY A 120 -3.61 20.44 -6.43
N LYS A 121 -3.01 19.30 -6.07
CA LYS A 121 -1.94 18.63 -6.82
C LYS A 121 -2.40 17.29 -7.36
N LYS A 122 -1.95 16.95 -8.57
CA LYS A 122 -2.22 15.64 -9.17
C LYS A 122 -1.57 14.52 -8.35
N PRO A 123 -2.17 13.32 -8.32
CA PRO A 123 -1.52 12.16 -7.70
C PRO A 123 -0.16 11.84 -8.32
N SER A 124 0.86 11.58 -7.49
CA SER A 124 2.24 11.41 -7.97
C SER A 124 2.42 10.22 -8.92
N PHE A 125 1.58 9.20 -8.84
CA PHE A 125 1.68 8.04 -9.73
C PHE A 125 1.32 8.33 -11.19
N PHE A 126 0.69 9.48 -11.48
CA PHE A 126 0.54 9.94 -12.86
C PHE A 126 1.86 10.37 -13.49
N GLU A 127 2.84 10.76 -12.67
CA GLU A 127 4.20 11.11 -13.14
C GLU A 127 5.08 9.86 -13.24
N ASP A 128 4.99 8.96 -12.24
CA ASP A 128 5.74 7.70 -12.22
C ASP A 128 4.98 6.64 -11.41
N LEU A 129 4.66 5.49 -12.04
CA LEU A 129 3.95 4.39 -11.39
C LEU A 129 4.66 3.84 -10.15
N GLN A 130 5.99 4.04 -10.02
CA GLN A 130 6.72 3.67 -8.80
C GLN A 130 6.18 4.37 -7.55
N PHE A 131 5.56 5.54 -7.68
CA PHE A 131 4.94 6.23 -6.54
C PHE A 131 3.79 5.46 -5.89
N LEU A 132 3.22 4.44 -6.56
CA LEU A 132 2.30 3.50 -5.93
C LEU A 132 2.98 2.65 -4.85
N LEU A 133 4.26 2.30 -5.05
CA LEU A 133 5.08 1.61 -4.05
C LEU A 133 5.68 2.57 -3.03
N ILE A 134 5.89 3.85 -3.38
CA ILE A 134 6.43 4.86 -2.45
C ILE A 134 5.38 5.34 -1.45
N GLY A 135 4.10 5.44 -1.82
CA GLY A 135 3.03 5.85 -0.90
C GLY A 135 3.00 5.04 0.41
N PRO A 136 2.89 3.70 0.36
CA PRO A 136 2.95 2.85 1.56
C PRO A 136 4.27 3.02 2.34
N MET A 137 5.40 3.16 1.64
CA MET A 137 6.71 3.39 2.24
C MET A 137 6.73 4.70 3.02
N TRP A 138 6.09 5.75 2.49
CA TRP A 138 6.02 7.07 3.11
C TRP A 138 5.28 7.06 4.44
N LEU A 139 4.20 6.28 4.54
CA LEU A 139 3.44 6.07 5.77
C LEU A 139 4.29 5.28 6.78
N LEU A 140 4.91 4.19 6.34
CA LEU A 140 5.76 3.36 7.19
C LEU A 140 6.96 4.15 7.74
N ALA A 141 7.64 4.93 6.89
CA ALA A 141 8.72 5.81 7.27
C ALA A 141 8.26 6.88 8.29
N ALA A 142 7.04 7.41 8.15
CA ALA A 142 6.47 8.31 9.14
C ALA A 142 6.21 7.64 10.50
N LEU A 143 5.79 6.36 10.52
CA LEU A 143 5.71 5.59 11.77
C LEU A 143 7.09 5.38 12.39
N TYR A 144 8.09 5.03 11.59
CA TYR A 144 9.45 4.79 12.05
C TYR A 144 10.06 6.05 12.66
N ARG A 145 9.89 7.21 12.01
CA ARG A 145 10.32 8.50 12.57
C ARG A 145 9.66 8.80 13.92
N ARG A 146 8.37 8.50 14.08
CA ARG A 146 7.66 8.66 15.36
C ARG A 146 8.16 7.70 16.44
N ALA A 147 8.59 6.50 16.04
CA ALA A 147 9.14 5.48 16.93
C ALA A 147 10.64 5.63 17.21
N GLY A 148 11.33 6.59 16.58
CA GLY A 148 12.78 6.76 16.70
C GLY A 148 13.61 5.68 16.00
N ILE A 149 13.01 4.95 15.05
CA ILE A 149 13.68 3.89 14.28
C ILE A 149 14.34 4.51 13.04
N MET A 150 15.64 4.25 12.87
CA MET A 150 16.40 4.66 11.68
C MET A 150 16.12 3.72 10.50
N TYR A 151 16.12 4.27 9.28
CA TYR A 151 15.89 3.52 8.05
C TYR A 151 16.57 4.16 6.84
#